data_AF-A0A8D0KSZ4-F1
#
_entry.id   AF-A0A8D0KSZ4-F1
#
_cell.length_a   1.000
_cell.length_b   1.000
_cell.length_c   1.000
_cell.angle_alpha   90.00
_cell.angle_beta   90.00
_cell.angle_gamma   90.00
#
_symmetry.space_group_name_H-M   'P 1'
#
loop_
_entity.id
_entity.type
_entity.pdbx_description
1 polymer ?
#
loop_
_entity_poly.entity_id
_entity_poly.type
_entity_poly.pdbx_seq_one_letter_code
_entity_poly.pdbx_strand_id
1 'polypeptide(L)'
;MAAVSMRLPVARKAVGPSAPRGGEKHLVAPGDTITTDTGYMRGHGTYVEEEKLIASVAGAVERVNKLVCVRALKTRYNGEVGDIVVGRITERRRSAEDELAMRDYLQEGDLISAEVQSVFSDGAVSLHTRSLKYGKLGQGVLVQVSPSLVKRQKTHFHDLPCGASVILGNNGFIWIYPTPEQKDEEAGGFTTNLEPVPLSDREVISRLRNCIVALVTQNLMLFDTSILYCYEASLSHQIKDILKPEVMEEIVLETRQRLLDLEG
;
A
#
# COMPACT_ATOMS: atom_id res chain seq x y z
N MET A 1 23.58 18.69 18.44
CA MET A 1 23.11 17.98 19.65
C MET A 1 21.80 17.29 19.33
N ALA A 2 21.71 15.96 19.47
CA ALA A 2 20.43 15.27 19.37
C ALA A 2 19.59 15.61 20.61
N ALA A 3 18.44 16.27 20.42
CA ALA A 3 17.52 16.50 21.52
C ALA A 3 16.86 15.18 21.91
N VAL A 4 17.09 14.70 23.12
CA VAL A 4 16.47 13.49 23.67
C VAL A 4 15.21 13.90 24.43
N SER A 5 14.07 13.33 24.06
CA SER A 5 12.79 13.51 24.75
C SER A 5 12.29 12.17 25.25
N MET A 6 11.91 12.09 26.53
CA MET A 6 11.32 10.92 27.15
C MET A 6 9.90 11.27 27.60
N ARG A 7 8.96 10.34 27.40
CA ARG A 7 7.55 10.50 27.81
C ARG A 7 6.96 9.18 28.26
N LEU A 8 6.00 9.25 29.17
CA LEU A 8 5.22 8.09 29.60
C LEU A 8 4.24 7.66 28.50
N PRO A 9 3.91 6.36 28.39
CA PRO A 9 2.85 5.90 27.50
C PRO A 9 1.51 6.48 27.95
N VAL A 10 0.78 7.07 27.02
CA VAL A 10 -0.56 7.62 27.27
C VAL A 10 -1.60 6.61 26.78
N ALA A 11 -2.69 6.44 27.53
CA ALA A 11 -3.79 5.59 27.12
C ALA A 11 -4.36 6.06 25.78
N ARG A 12 -4.62 5.13 24.87
CA ARG A 12 -5.30 5.46 23.60
C ARG A 12 -6.69 5.97 23.93
N LYS A 13 -7.04 7.14 23.40
CA LYS A 13 -8.44 7.57 23.37
C LYS A 13 -9.21 6.55 22.53
N ALA A 14 -10.16 5.85 23.14
CA ALA A 14 -11.12 5.06 22.38
C ALA A 14 -11.84 6.01 21.39
N VAL A 15 -12.08 5.53 20.16
CA VAL A 15 -12.68 6.30 19.07
C VAL A 15 -13.87 7.11 19.60
N GLY A 16 -13.69 8.43 19.71
CA GLY A 16 -14.80 9.36 19.91
C GLY A 16 -15.72 9.34 18.68
N PRO A 17 -16.93 9.90 18.77
CA PRO A 17 -17.86 9.92 17.64
C PRO A 17 -17.34 10.92 16.58
N SER A 18 -16.39 10.51 15.74
CA SER A 18 -15.90 11.32 14.63
C SER A 18 -16.17 10.62 13.29
N ALA A 19 -16.82 11.39 12.43
CA ALA A 19 -17.34 11.11 11.09
C ALA A 19 -18.65 10.28 11.02
N PRO A 20 -19.59 10.68 10.14
CA PRO A 20 -20.76 9.88 9.82
C PRO A 20 -20.26 8.56 9.25
N ARG A 21 -20.51 7.47 9.98
CA ARG A 21 -20.21 6.15 9.46
C ARG A 21 -21.11 5.94 8.25
N GLY A 22 -20.52 5.71 7.08
CA GLY A 22 -21.25 5.10 5.97
C GLY A 22 -22.00 3.85 6.45
N GLY A 23 -23.10 3.53 5.77
CA GLY A 23 -24.15 2.61 6.23
C GLY A 23 -23.69 1.37 7.01
N GLU A 24 -24.54 0.92 7.95
CA GLU A 24 -24.27 -0.21 8.83
C GLU A 24 -23.65 -1.40 8.08
N LYS A 25 -22.38 -1.68 8.35
CA LYS A 25 -21.70 -2.85 7.83
C LYS A 25 -22.01 -4.05 8.72
N HIS A 26 -22.46 -5.15 8.13
CA HIS A 26 -22.64 -6.41 8.83
C HIS A 26 -21.26 -6.98 9.18
N LEU A 27 -20.85 -6.83 10.43
CA LEU A 27 -19.58 -7.34 10.96
C LEU A 27 -19.78 -8.75 11.53
N VAL A 28 -18.80 -9.62 11.30
CA VAL A 28 -18.80 -11.00 11.76
C VAL A 28 -17.43 -11.37 12.35
N ALA A 29 -17.45 -12.32 13.29
CA ALA A 29 -16.29 -13.01 13.83
C ALA A 29 -16.24 -14.45 13.29
N PRO A 30 -15.07 -15.14 13.37
CA PRO A 30 -14.97 -16.54 13.00
C PRO A 30 -15.96 -17.40 13.80
N GLY A 31 -16.75 -18.22 13.11
CA GLY A 31 -17.80 -19.05 13.70
C GLY A 31 -19.20 -18.44 13.60
N ASP A 32 -19.33 -17.15 13.26
CA ASP A 32 -20.64 -16.52 13.11
C ASP A 32 -21.35 -17.03 11.85
N THR A 33 -22.65 -17.32 11.98
CA THR A 33 -23.49 -17.72 10.84
C THR A 33 -23.90 -16.48 10.04
N ILE A 34 -23.54 -16.45 8.75
CA ILE A 34 -23.82 -15.33 7.84
C ILE A 34 -25.21 -15.47 7.22
N THR A 35 -25.53 -16.67 6.73
CA THR A 35 -26.84 -17.03 6.17
C THR A 35 -27.04 -18.54 6.22
N THR A 36 -28.30 -18.97 6.29
CA THR A 36 -28.71 -20.38 6.20
C THR A 36 -29.26 -20.75 4.82
N ASP A 37 -29.33 -19.78 3.90
CA ASP A 37 -29.90 -20.01 2.58
C ASP A 37 -28.90 -20.73 1.66
N THR A 38 -29.31 -21.87 1.10
CA THR A 38 -28.48 -22.68 0.17
C THR A 38 -28.30 -22.05 -1.21
N GLY A 39 -28.99 -20.94 -1.50
CA GLY A 39 -28.93 -20.22 -2.78
C GLY A 39 -27.68 -19.36 -2.98
N TYR A 40 -26.82 -19.22 -1.97
CA TYR A 40 -25.60 -18.41 -2.03
C TYR A 40 -24.34 -19.24 -2.31
N MET A 41 -23.46 -18.68 -3.12
CA MET A 41 -22.12 -19.20 -3.37
C MET A 41 -21.16 -18.67 -2.30
N ARG A 42 -20.29 -19.54 -1.79
CA ARG A 42 -19.22 -19.16 -0.86
C ARG A 42 -18.08 -18.44 -1.59
N GLY A 43 -17.69 -17.29 -1.06
CA GLY A 43 -16.47 -16.58 -1.45
C GLY A 43 -15.32 -16.81 -0.47
N HIS A 44 -14.33 -15.91 -0.51
CA HIS A 44 -13.24 -15.92 0.46
C HIS A 44 -13.74 -15.55 1.87
N GLY A 45 -13.11 -16.12 2.89
CA GLY A 45 -13.46 -15.84 4.29
C GLY A 45 -14.73 -16.54 4.77
N THR A 46 -15.33 -17.44 3.99
CA THR A 46 -16.51 -18.23 4.37
C THR A 46 -16.30 -19.72 4.13
N TYR A 47 -16.98 -20.53 4.92
CA TYR A 47 -17.07 -21.98 4.74
C TYR A 47 -18.51 -22.44 5.01
N VAL A 48 -18.85 -23.64 4.56
CA VAL A 48 -20.18 -24.21 4.76
C VAL A 48 -20.07 -25.36 5.75
N GLU A 49 -20.88 -25.32 6.80
CA GLU A 49 -20.99 -26.35 7.83
C GLU A 49 -22.46 -26.49 8.21
N GLU A 50 -22.97 -27.73 8.31
CA GLU A 50 -24.38 -28.03 8.60
C GLU A 50 -25.40 -27.27 7.70
N GLU A 51 -25.10 -27.13 6.40
CA GLU A 51 -25.90 -26.36 5.42
C GLU A 51 -25.99 -24.84 5.72
N LYS A 52 -25.20 -24.34 6.67
CA LYS A 52 -25.10 -22.91 7.00
C LYS A 52 -23.81 -22.34 6.46
N LEU A 53 -23.86 -21.10 5.98
CA LEU A 53 -22.68 -20.34 5.59
C LEU A 53 -22.10 -19.65 6.82
N ILE A 54 -20.89 -20.03 7.21
CA ILE A 54 -20.21 -19.55 8.40
C ILE A 54 -18.99 -18.70 8.02
N ALA A 55 -18.70 -17.68 8.81
CA ALA A 55 -17.50 -16.86 8.69
C ALA A 55 -16.26 -17.61 9.21
N SER A 56 -15.16 -17.59 8.45
CA SER A 56 -13.84 -18.08 8.92
C SER A 56 -12.92 -16.98 9.43
N VAL A 57 -13.21 -15.72 9.11
CA VAL A 57 -12.37 -14.56 9.42
C VAL A 57 -13.19 -13.44 10.02
N ALA A 58 -12.56 -12.59 10.83
CA ALA A 58 -13.19 -11.39 11.38
C ALA A 58 -13.20 -10.26 10.32
N GLY A 59 -14.37 -9.73 10.00
CA GLY A 59 -14.49 -8.74 8.94
C GLY A 59 -15.92 -8.28 8.65
N ALA A 60 -16.07 -7.52 7.58
CA ALA A 60 -17.37 -7.11 7.07
C ALA A 60 -17.85 -8.10 6.00
N VAL A 61 -19.11 -8.50 6.07
CA VAL A 61 -19.75 -9.33 5.04
C VAL A 61 -20.00 -8.48 3.80
N GLU A 62 -19.49 -8.93 2.66
CA GLU A 62 -19.75 -8.35 1.35
C GLU A 62 -20.60 -9.33 0.54
N ARG A 63 -21.75 -8.85 0.04
CA ARG A 63 -22.68 -9.62 -0.78
C ARG A 63 -22.70 -9.05 -2.19
N VAL A 64 -22.23 -9.84 -3.15
CA VAL A 64 -22.22 -9.46 -4.57
C VAL A 64 -23.04 -10.49 -5.33
N ASN A 65 -24.27 -10.13 -5.70
CA ASN A 65 -25.25 -11.05 -6.28
C ASN A 65 -25.48 -12.26 -5.35
N LYS A 66 -25.17 -13.47 -5.83
CA LYS A 66 -25.24 -14.71 -5.06
C LYS A 66 -23.93 -15.05 -4.36
N LEU A 67 -22.85 -14.31 -4.56
CA LEU A 67 -21.56 -14.57 -3.90
C LEU A 67 -21.49 -13.84 -2.56
N VAL A 68 -21.16 -14.57 -1.50
CA VAL A 68 -20.98 -14.02 -0.15
C VAL A 68 -19.55 -14.26 0.32
N CYS A 69 -18.83 -13.18 0.58
CA CYS A 69 -17.48 -13.21 1.14
C CYS A 69 -17.39 -12.36 2.40
N VAL A 70 -16.34 -12.61 3.20
CA VAL A 70 -16.01 -11.76 4.35
C VAL A 70 -14.72 -11.03 4.04
N ARG A 71 -14.80 -9.70 3.97
CA ARG A 71 -13.63 -8.84 3.83
C ARG A 71 -12.97 -8.67 5.18
N ALA A 72 -11.88 -9.40 5.39
CA ALA A 72 -11.09 -9.32 6.62
C ALA A 72 -10.42 -7.93 6.77
N LEU A 73 -10.28 -7.49 8.03
CA LEU A 73 -9.69 -6.19 8.36
C LEU A 73 -8.18 -6.12 8.02
N LYS A 74 -7.49 -7.25 8.15
CA LYS A 74 -6.08 -7.40 7.78
C LYS A 74 -5.92 -8.68 6.98
N THR A 75 -5.27 -8.57 5.84
CA THR A 75 -4.99 -9.69 4.95
C THR A 75 -3.54 -9.64 4.49
N ARG A 76 -3.00 -10.81 4.17
CA ARG A 76 -1.82 -10.85 3.29
C ARG A 76 -2.26 -10.47 1.88
N TYR A 77 -1.31 -10.00 1.08
CA TYR A 77 -1.58 -9.70 -0.31
C TYR A 77 -1.99 -10.97 -1.04
N ASN A 78 -3.16 -10.94 -1.67
CA ASN A 78 -3.61 -11.97 -2.60
C ASN A 78 -3.52 -11.38 -4.02
N GLY A 79 -2.71 -12.01 -4.86
CA GLY A 79 -2.43 -11.51 -6.20
C GLY A 79 -3.66 -11.53 -7.10
N GLU A 80 -3.85 -10.47 -7.87
CA GLU A 80 -4.81 -10.43 -8.97
C GLU A 80 -4.08 -10.08 -10.27
N VAL A 81 -4.53 -10.65 -11.39
CA VAL A 81 -3.94 -10.36 -12.70
C VAL A 81 -4.06 -8.87 -13.01
N GLY A 82 -2.95 -8.25 -13.42
CA GLY A 82 -2.86 -6.81 -13.67
C GLY A 82 -2.51 -5.96 -12.45
N ASP A 83 -2.38 -6.54 -11.25
CA ASP A 83 -1.91 -5.80 -10.08
C ASP A 83 -0.47 -5.31 -10.30
N ILE A 84 -0.21 -4.08 -9.86
CA ILE A 84 1.13 -3.52 -9.81
C ILE A 84 1.74 -3.84 -8.46
N VAL A 85 2.92 -4.43 -8.45
CA VAL A 85 3.60 -4.81 -7.21
C VAL A 85 5.03 -4.30 -7.21
N VAL A 86 5.51 -3.99 -6.00
CA VAL A 86 6.93 -3.75 -5.75
C VAL A 86 7.47 -4.95 -4.99
N GLY A 87 8.58 -5.52 -5.45
CA GLY A 87 9.18 -6.73 -4.88
C GLY A 87 10.65 -6.53 -4.55
N ARG A 88 11.16 -7.30 -3.58
CA ARG A 88 12.59 -7.48 -3.35
C ARG A 88 12.99 -8.86 -3.86
N ILE A 89 14.04 -8.93 -4.66
CA ILE A 89 14.58 -10.19 -5.16
C ILE A 89 15.25 -10.94 -4.00
N THR A 90 14.77 -12.15 -3.69
CA THR A 90 15.33 -12.99 -2.62
C THR A 90 16.25 -14.06 -3.16
N GLU A 91 15.83 -14.75 -4.22
CA GLU A 91 16.55 -15.86 -4.81
C GLU A 91 16.32 -15.87 -6.32
N ARG A 92 17.34 -16.29 -7.07
CA ARG A 92 17.23 -16.50 -8.52
C ARG A 92 17.22 -17.99 -8.83
N ARG A 93 16.14 -18.48 -9.46
CA ARG A 93 16.15 -19.83 -10.05
C ARG A 93 17.01 -19.84 -11.30
N ARG A 94 17.97 -20.77 -11.36
CA ARG A 94 18.89 -20.93 -12.48
C ARG A 94 18.18 -21.75 -13.57
N SER A 95 17.70 -21.11 -14.62
CA SER A 95 17.56 -21.78 -15.92
C SER A 95 18.91 -21.64 -16.65
N ALA A 96 19.29 -22.63 -17.47
CA ALA A 96 20.59 -22.66 -18.16
C ALA A 96 20.72 -21.55 -19.23
N GLU A 97 19.60 -21.01 -19.71
CA GLU A 97 19.53 -19.97 -20.75
C GLU A 97 19.67 -18.55 -20.14
N ASP A 98 19.33 -18.37 -18.85
CA ASP A 98 19.33 -17.07 -18.17
C ASP A 98 20.67 -16.71 -17.48
N GLU A 99 21.67 -17.60 -17.51
CA GLU A 99 22.92 -17.43 -16.73
C GLU A 99 23.85 -16.33 -17.25
N LEU A 100 23.81 -15.98 -18.54
CA LEU A 100 24.80 -15.09 -19.14
C LEU A 100 24.38 -13.62 -19.21
N ALA A 101 23.07 -13.32 -19.26
CA ALA A 101 22.56 -11.95 -19.41
C ALA A 101 21.99 -11.36 -18.11
N MET A 102 21.30 -12.15 -17.27
CA MET A 102 20.54 -11.57 -16.14
C MET A 102 21.38 -11.17 -14.92
N ARG A 103 22.59 -11.72 -14.74
CA ARG A 103 23.45 -11.39 -13.58
C ARG A 103 23.90 -9.94 -13.58
N ASP A 104 24.01 -9.33 -14.76
CA ASP A 104 24.42 -7.93 -14.89
C ASP A 104 23.26 -6.97 -14.61
N TYR A 105 22.00 -7.43 -14.70
CA TYR A 105 20.81 -6.57 -14.60
C TYR A 105 20.07 -6.66 -13.25
N LEU A 106 19.89 -7.87 -12.70
CA LEU A 106 19.12 -8.09 -11.47
C LEU A 106 19.88 -8.98 -10.48
N GLN A 107 20.10 -8.46 -9.28
CA GLN A 107 20.83 -9.09 -8.20
C GLN A 107 19.93 -9.34 -6.98
N GLU A 108 20.34 -10.27 -6.12
CA GLU A 108 19.67 -10.51 -4.85
C GLU A 108 19.70 -9.24 -4.00
N GLY A 109 18.55 -8.89 -3.42
CA GLY A 109 18.36 -7.65 -2.66
C GLY A 109 17.86 -6.47 -3.49
N ASP A 110 17.95 -6.52 -4.83
CA ASP A 110 17.40 -5.48 -5.69
C ASP A 110 15.88 -5.35 -5.51
N LEU A 111 15.40 -4.13 -5.70
CA LEU A 111 13.97 -3.83 -5.73
C LEU A 111 13.51 -3.71 -7.17
N ILE A 112 12.32 -4.26 -7.46
CA ILE A 112 11.71 -4.22 -8.78
C ILE A 112 10.26 -3.76 -8.69
N SER A 113 9.81 -3.01 -9.69
CA SER A 113 8.38 -2.85 -9.99
C SER A 113 8.00 -3.84 -11.08
N ALA A 114 6.86 -4.51 -10.91
CA ALA A 114 6.36 -5.48 -11.87
C ALA A 114 4.83 -5.53 -11.86
N GLU A 115 4.29 -6.15 -12.90
CA GLU A 115 2.86 -6.42 -13.02
C GLU A 115 2.61 -7.92 -12.90
N VAL A 116 1.51 -8.28 -12.24
CA VAL A 116 1.06 -9.67 -12.11
C VAL A 116 0.52 -10.17 -13.44
N GLN A 117 1.23 -11.14 -14.03
CA GLN A 117 0.84 -11.78 -15.28
C GLN A 117 -0.22 -12.86 -15.06
N SER A 118 0.01 -13.72 -14.07
CA SER A 118 -0.84 -14.86 -13.78
C SER A 118 -0.74 -15.23 -12.31
N VAL A 119 -1.80 -15.86 -11.81
CA VAL A 119 -1.88 -16.39 -10.46
C VAL A 119 -2.13 -17.88 -10.58
N PHE A 120 -1.25 -18.69 -9.98
CA PHE A 120 -1.33 -20.15 -10.02
C PHE A 120 -2.31 -20.68 -8.96
N SER A 121 -2.70 -21.95 -9.09
CA SER A 121 -3.69 -22.58 -8.19
C SER A 121 -3.20 -22.72 -6.74
N ASP A 122 -1.89 -22.71 -6.53
CA ASP A 122 -1.24 -22.71 -5.21
C ASP A 122 -1.14 -21.30 -4.60
N GLY A 123 -1.61 -20.26 -5.31
CA GLY A 123 -1.53 -18.86 -4.91
C GLY A 123 -0.19 -18.20 -5.25
N ALA A 124 0.74 -18.90 -5.90
CA ALA A 124 1.96 -18.28 -6.42
C ALA A 124 1.61 -17.27 -7.54
N VAL A 125 2.41 -16.22 -7.64
CA VAL A 125 2.17 -15.11 -8.57
C VAL A 125 3.32 -15.03 -9.56
N SER A 126 3.02 -15.12 -10.86
CA SER A 126 3.99 -14.87 -11.93
C SER A 126 4.01 -13.38 -12.25
N LEU A 127 5.20 -12.78 -12.23
CA LEU A 127 5.40 -11.36 -12.52
C LEU A 127 6.06 -11.18 -13.87
N HIS A 128 5.76 -10.07 -14.54
CA HIS A 128 6.45 -9.67 -15.75
C HIS A 128 6.71 -8.16 -15.79
N THR A 129 7.69 -7.77 -16.59
CA THR A 129 8.08 -6.36 -16.84
C THR A 129 7.93 -6.03 -18.32
N ARG A 130 6.75 -6.30 -18.90
CA ARG A 130 6.50 -6.14 -20.36
C ARG A 130 6.62 -4.71 -20.90
N SER A 131 6.56 -3.70 -20.04
CA SER A 131 6.65 -2.28 -20.39
C SER A 131 7.87 -1.66 -19.71
N LEU A 132 8.49 -0.69 -20.37
CA LEU A 132 9.69 0.01 -19.88
C LEU A 132 9.43 0.87 -18.62
N LYS A 133 8.16 1.08 -18.24
CA LYS A 133 7.81 1.67 -16.93
C LYS A 133 8.09 0.72 -15.74
N TYR A 134 8.23 -0.57 -16.01
CA TYR A 134 8.51 -1.59 -15.01
C TYR A 134 9.99 -1.97 -15.10
N GLY A 135 10.57 -2.37 -13.97
CA GLY A 135 11.97 -2.78 -13.95
C GLY A 135 12.61 -2.59 -12.59
N LYS A 136 13.94 -2.55 -12.59
CA LYS A 136 14.73 -2.31 -11.38
C LYS A 136 14.50 -0.88 -10.87
N LEU A 137 14.32 -0.77 -9.57
CA LEU A 137 14.13 0.50 -8.88
C LEU A 137 15.50 1.03 -8.46
N GLY A 138 15.76 2.29 -8.81
CA GLY A 138 17.01 2.99 -8.50
C GLY A 138 17.07 3.51 -7.05
N GLN A 139 17.56 4.72 -6.86
CA GLN A 139 17.61 5.34 -5.53
C GLN A 139 16.24 5.82 -5.06
N GLY A 140 15.89 5.50 -3.82
CA GLY A 140 14.61 5.85 -3.22
C GLY A 140 14.43 5.20 -1.85
N VAL A 141 13.20 5.22 -1.35
CA VAL A 141 12.82 4.68 -0.04
C VAL A 141 11.61 3.77 -0.18
N LEU A 142 11.74 2.55 0.36
CA LEU A 142 10.65 1.59 0.47
C LEU A 142 9.93 1.76 1.81
N VAL A 143 8.59 1.79 1.77
CA VAL A 143 7.72 1.75 2.94
C VAL A 143 6.80 0.53 2.82
N GLN A 144 6.79 -0.31 3.85
CA GLN A 144 5.92 -1.49 3.92
C GLN A 144 4.69 -1.18 4.75
N VAL A 145 3.52 -1.40 4.18
CA VAL A 145 2.21 -1.15 4.80
C VAL A 145 1.31 -2.37 4.62
N SER A 146 0.15 -2.39 5.30
CA SER A 146 -0.86 -3.42 5.04
C SER A 146 -1.40 -3.26 3.61
N PRO A 147 -1.47 -4.32 2.79
CA PRO A 147 -2.05 -4.24 1.45
C PRO A 147 -3.51 -3.79 1.46
N SER A 148 -4.25 -4.08 2.54
CA SER A 148 -5.63 -3.64 2.72
C SER A 148 -5.83 -2.12 2.81
N LEU A 149 -4.75 -1.36 3.04
CA LEU A 149 -4.78 0.10 3.12
C LEU A 149 -4.45 0.77 1.78
N VAL A 150 -3.97 0.04 0.77
CA VAL A 150 -3.72 0.60 -0.56
C VAL A 150 -5.01 0.51 -1.38
N LYS A 151 -5.51 1.65 -1.86
CA LYS A 151 -6.70 1.67 -2.72
C LYS A 151 -6.32 1.14 -4.10
N ARG A 152 -6.99 0.09 -4.57
CA ARG A 152 -6.85 -0.42 -5.94
C ARG A 152 -7.37 0.66 -6.91
N GLN A 153 -6.53 1.12 -7.83
CA GLN A 153 -6.85 2.16 -8.82
C GLN A 153 -6.29 1.78 -10.20
N LYS A 154 -6.70 2.50 -11.24
CA LYS A 154 -6.21 2.26 -12.61
C LYS A 154 -4.71 2.56 -12.75
N THR A 155 -4.21 3.52 -11.99
CA THR A 155 -2.82 3.99 -12.01
C THR A 155 -2.25 3.91 -10.61
N HIS A 156 -1.08 3.30 -10.48
CA HIS A 156 -0.35 3.16 -9.21
C HIS A 156 1.02 3.89 -9.23
N PHE A 157 1.36 4.50 -10.36
CA PHE A 157 2.53 5.37 -10.53
C PHE A 157 2.04 6.80 -10.51
N HIS A 158 2.56 7.61 -9.59
CA HIS A 158 2.16 9.00 -9.44
C HIS A 158 3.38 9.90 -9.33
N ASP A 159 3.45 10.90 -10.19
CA ASP A 159 4.40 12.01 -10.06
C ASP A 159 3.69 13.10 -9.25
N LEU A 160 4.18 13.36 -8.03
CA LEU A 160 3.56 14.35 -7.15
C LEU A 160 4.16 15.74 -7.44
N PRO A 161 3.37 16.82 -7.32
CA PRO A 161 3.84 18.18 -7.57
C PRO A 161 4.90 18.67 -6.57
N CYS A 162 5.17 17.91 -5.50
CA CYS A 162 6.20 18.22 -4.51
C CYS A 162 7.62 17.84 -4.93
N GLY A 163 7.83 17.33 -6.15
CA GLY A 163 9.16 16.97 -6.68
C GLY A 163 9.58 15.53 -6.37
N ALA A 164 8.65 14.68 -5.97
CA ALA A 164 8.88 13.26 -5.75
C ALA A 164 7.78 12.43 -6.39
N SER A 165 8.15 11.23 -6.83
CA SER A 165 7.24 10.24 -7.40
C SER A 165 7.03 9.07 -6.44
N VAL A 166 5.87 8.44 -6.53
CA VAL A 166 5.48 7.32 -5.68
C VAL A 166 4.89 6.18 -6.51
N ILE A 167 5.30 4.95 -6.19
CA ILE A 167 4.70 3.71 -6.69
C ILE A 167 3.95 3.07 -5.53
N LEU A 168 2.63 2.94 -5.67
CA LEU A 168 1.76 2.32 -4.70
C LEU A 168 1.53 0.85 -5.06
N GLY A 169 2.41 -0.06 -4.64
CA GLY A 169 2.20 -1.49 -4.90
C GLY A 169 0.92 -2.01 -4.23
N ASN A 170 0.08 -2.75 -4.97
CA ASN A 170 -1.13 -3.40 -4.47
C ASN A 170 -0.84 -4.39 -3.32
N ASN A 171 0.41 -4.83 -3.21
CA ASN A 171 0.92 -5.67 -2.13
C ASN A 171 1.28 -4.91 -0.84
N GLY A 172 1.10 -3.58 -0.79
CA GLY A 172 1.44 -2.75 0.36
C GLY A 172 2.91 -2.33 0.38
N PHE A 173 3.67 -2.55 -0.69
CA PHE A 173 5.03 -2.06 -0.82
C PHE A 173 5.01 -0.75 -1.60
N ILE A 174 5.35 0.33 -0.92
CA ILE A 174 5.30 1.68 -1.47
C ILE A 174 6.72 2.16 -1.71
N TRP A 175 7.01 2.55 -2.95
CA TRP A 175 8.32 3.07 -3.32
C TRP A 175 8.25 4.57 -3.56
N ILE A 176 9.11 5.34 -2.90
CA ILE A 176 9.18 6.80 -3.01
C ILE A 176 10.55 7.15 -3.59
N TYR A 177 10.58 7.92 -4.68
CA TYR A 177 11.80 8.26 -5.39
C TYR A 177 11.75 9.71 -5.91
N PRO A 178 12.88 10.38 -6.12
CA PRO A 178 12.87 11.73 -6.69
C PRO A 178 12.31 11.68 -8.11
N THR A 179 11.51 12.67 -8.50
CA THR A 179 10.98 12.73 -9.86
C THR A 179 12.13 13.03 -10.83
N PRO A 180 12.40 12.20 -11.84
CA PRO A 180 13.49 12.44 -12.76
C PRO A 180 13.20 13.64 -13.66
N GLU A 181 14.22 14.46 -13.95
CA GLU A 181 14.11 15.61 -14.87
C GLU A 181 13.84 15.17 -16.31
N GLN A 182 14.38 14.01 -16.71
CA GLN A 182 14.15 13.37 -18.00
C GLN A 182 13.49 12.02 -17.77
N LYS A 183 12.31 11.82 -18.36
CA LYS A 183 11.68 10.50 -18.45
C LYS A 183 12.33 9.77 -19.61
N ASP A 184 13.43 9.07 -19.34
CA ASP A 184 14.00 8.13 -20.30
C ASP A 184 13.05 6.95 -20.48
N GLU A 185 12.11 7.10 -21.41
CA GLU A 185 11.16 6.05 -21.76
C GLU A 185 11.86 4.81 -22.35
N GLU A 186 13.12 4.93 -22.79
CA GLU A 186 13.88 3.88 -23.46
C GLU A 186 14.68 2.97 -22.49
N ALA A 187 15.01 3.42 -21.28
CA ALA A 187 16.01 2.75 -20.43
C ALA A 187 15.44 1.60 -19.56
N GLY A 188 14.12 1.48 -19.42
CA GLY A 188 13.48 0.35 -18.73
C GLY A 188 13.88 0.16 -17.25
N GLY A 189 14.51 1.16 -16.63
CA GLY A 189 15.07 1.06 -15.27
C GLY A 189 16.33 0.20 -15.13
N PHE A 190 16.95 -0.26 -16.22
CA PHE A 190 18.15 -1.10 -16.17
C PHE A 190 19.43 -0.32 -15.87
N THR A 191 19.47 0.96 -16.21
CA THR A 191 20.51 1.90 -15.80
C THR A 191 20.03 2.67 -14.56
N THR A 192 20.72 2.48 -13.43
CA THR A 192 20.40 3.22 -12.21
C THR A 192 21.31 4.45 -12.12
N ASN A 193 20.72 5.64 -12.04
CA ASN A 193 21.48 6.83 -11.72
C ASN A 193 21.87 6.78 -10.23
N LEU A 194 23.17 6.65 -9.97
CA LEU A 194 23.76 6.60 -8.62
C LEU A 194 24.28 7.96 -8.15
N GLU A 195 23.97 9.05 -8.87
CA GLU A 195 24.32 10.39 -8.47
C GLU A 195 23.68 10.77 -7.12
N PRO A 196 24.37 11.58 -6.30
CA PRO A 196 23.83 12.01 -5.03
C PRO A 196 22.53 12.81 -5.21
N VAL A 197 21.41 12.27 -4.70
CA VAL A 197 20.14 13.00 -4.66
C VAL A 197 20.28 14.28 -3.81
N PRO A 198 19.85 15.46 -4.30
CA PRO A 198 19.87 16.73 -3.57
C PRO A 198 19.20 16.67 -2.19
N LEU A 199 19.64 17.51 -1.26
CA LEU A 199 19.06 17.56 0.09
C LEU A 199 17.57 17.95 0.07
N SER A 200 17.17 18.87 -0.81
CA SER A 200 15.77 19.26 -0.99
C SER A 200 14.88 18.05 -1.27
N ASP A 201 15.29 17.20 -2.19
CA ASP A 201 14.47 16.07 -2.65
C ASP A 201 14.46 14.99 -1.57
N ARG A 202 15.58 14.78 -0.87
CA ARG A 202 15.64 13.87 0.29
C ARG A 202 14.72 14.30 1.42
N GLU A 203 14.59 15.60 1.66
CA GLU A 203 13.65 16.15 2.65
C GLU A 203 12.20 15.86 2.25
N VAL A 204 11.85 16.06 0.98
CA VAL A 204 10.51 15.73 0.44
C VAL A 204 10.22 14.24 0.59
N ILE A 205 11.12 13.36 0.18
CA ILE A 205 10.97 11.90 0.29
C ILE A 205 10.81 11.48 1.76
N SER A 206 11.61 12.06 2.66
CA SER A 206 11.53 11.77 4.10
C SER A 206 10.21 12.22 4.71
N ARG A 207 9.70 13.39 4.29
CA ARG A 207 8.40 13.91 4.70
C ARG A 207 7.26 13.01 4.21
N LEU A 208 7.25 12.65 2.92
CA LEU A 208 6.27 11.73 2.34
C LEU A 208 6.25 10.38 3.05
N ARG A 209 7.42 9.83 3.37
CA ARG A 209 7.55 8.59 4.15
C ARG A 209 6.86 8.72 5.51
N ASN A 210 7.07 9.83 6.23
CA ASN A 210 6.44 10.04 7.53
C ASN A 210 4.92 10.28 7.42
N CYS A 211 4.46 10.98 6.37
CA CYS A 211 3.04 11.14 6.06
C CYS A 211 2.36 9.78 5.79
N ILE A 212 2.97 8.90 4.97
CA ILE A 212 2.42 7.57 4.72
C ILE A 212 2.33 6.75 6.02
N VAL A 213 3.37 6.79 6.86
CA VAL A 213 3.34 6.14 8.17
C VAL A 213 2.23 6.71 9.07
N ALA A 214 2.01 8.03 9.03
CA ALA A 214 0.93 8.69 9.78
C ALA A 214 -0.46 8.20 9.34
N LEU A 215 -0.72 8.20 8.02
CA LEU A 215 -2.00 7.75 7.44
C LEU A 215 -2.28 6.28 7.80
N VAL A 216 -1.27 5.42 7.68
CA VAL A 216 -1.38 3.98 8.01
C VAL A 216 -1.66 3.76 9.50
N THR A 217 -0.97 4.50 10.37
CA THR A 217 -1.17 4.38 11.83
C THR A 217 -2.60 4.73 12.24
N GLN A 218 -3.23 5.64 11.52
CA GLN A 218 -4.62 6.08 11.72
C GLN A 218 -5.65 5.33 10.83
N ASN A 219 -5.22 4.25 10.14
CA ASN A 219 -6.05 3.43 9.26
C ASN A 219 -6.79 4.23 8.16
N LEU A 220 -6.15 5.26 7.62
CA LEU A 220 -6.65 5.94 6.43
C LEU A 220 -6.13 5.22 5.17
N MET A 221 -6.99 5.07 4.16
CA MET A 221 -6.58 4.47 2.89
C MET A 221 -5.60 5.36 2.14
N LEU A 222 -4.66 4.73 1.45
CA LEU A 222 -3.60 5.35 0.67
C LEU A 222 -3.95 5.36 -0.81
N PHE A 223 -3.87 6.55 -1.39
CA PHE A 223 -3.92 6.88 -2.80
C PHE A 223 -3.28 8.27 -2.99
N ASP A 224 -3.00 8.65 -4.23
CA ASP A 224 -2.35 9.90 -4.62
C ASP A 224 -2.86 11.15 -3.86
N THR A 225 -4.17 11.41 -3.89
CA THR A 225 -4.74 12.60 -3.26
C THR A 225 -4.59 12.58 -1.73
N SER A 226 -4.80 11.42 -1.09
CA SER A 226 -4.65 11.29 0.36
C SER A 226 -3.22 11.57 0.84
N ILE A 227 -2.22 11.14 0.06
CA ILE A 227 -0.80 11.35 0.36
C ILE A 227 -0.44 12.82 0.13
N LEU A 228 -0.93 13.43 -0.96
CA LEU A 228 -0.69 14.83 -1.27
C LEU A 228 -1.29 15.77 -0.20
N TYR A 229 -2.54 15.56 0.20
CA TYR A 229 -3.16 16.37 1.24
C TYR A 229 -2.48 16.21 2.60
N CYS A 230 -2.06 14.99 2.94
CA CYS A 230 -1.26 14.77 4.15
C CYS A 230 0.12 15.44 4.08
N TYR A 231 0.73 15.49 2.89
CA TYR A 231 1.98 16.20 2.67
C TYR A 231 1.80 17.71 2.89
N GLU A 232 0.78 18.32 2.29
CA GLU A 232 0.46 19.74 2.44
C GLU A 232 0.15 20.11 3.89
N ALA A 233 -0.69 19.34 4.57
CA ALA A 233 -1.01 19.55 5.99
C ALA A 233 0.22 19.40 6.90
N SER A 234 1.22 18.60 6.49
CA SER A 234 2.46 18.46 7.25
C SER A 234 3.38 19.68 7.16
N LEU A 235 3.21 20.59 6.19
CA LEU A 235 4.16 21.68 5.90
C LEU A 235 4.36 22.64 7.08
N SER A 236 3.35 22.78 7.95
CA SER A 236 3.42 23.55 9.21
C SER A 236 4.34 22.93 10.25
N HIS A 237 4.74 21.65 10.09
CA HIS A 237 5.52 20.88 11.03
C HIS A 237 6.91 20.51 10.48
N GLN A 238 7.87 20.33 11.40
CA GLN A 238 9.18 19.77 11.04
C GLN A 238 9.04 18.28 10.71
N ILE A 239 9.83 17.80 9.74
CA ILE A 239 9.77 16.42 9.21
C ILE A 239 9.83 15.36 10.32
N LYS A 240 10.70 15.55 11.31
CA LYS A 240 10.89 14.64 12.44
C LYS A 240 9.71 14.60 13.42
N ASP A 241 8.94 15.69 13.49
CA ASP A 241 7.86 15.85 14.47
C ASP A 241 6.55 15.24 13.99
N ILE A 242 6.40 14.96 12.69
CA ILE A 242 5.23 14.31 12.08
C ILE A 242 4.90 12.96 12.73
N LEU A 243 5.92 12.24 13.22
CA LEU A 243 5.74 10.93 13.86
C LEU A 243 5.31 11.03 15.33
N LYS A 244 5.24 12.24 15.92
CA LYS A 244 4.66 12.43 17.24
C LYS A 244 3.15 12.20 17.15
N PRO A 245 2.54 11.36 18.01
CA PRO A 245 1.12 11.03 18.00
C PRO A 245 0.17 12.24 17.92
N GLU A 246 0.47 13.32 18.64
CA GLU A 246 -0.36 14.53 18.64
C GLU A 246 -0.39 15.19 17.25
N VAL A 247 0.80 15.41 16.67
CA VAL A 247 0.99 15.96 15.33
C VAL A 247 0.41 15.04 14.26
N MET A 248 0.60 13.72 14.43
CA MET A 248 0.08 12.70 13.53
C MET A 248 -1.45 12.70 13.50
N GLU A 249 -2.09 12.77 14.67
CA GLU A 249 -3.55 12.82 14.79
C GLU A 249 -4.12 14.10 14.15
N GLU A 250 -3.47 15.24 14.40
CA GLU A 250 -3.84 16.53 13.81
C GLU A 250 -3.76 16.53 12.28
N ILE A 251 -2.61 16.18 11.71
CA ILE A 251 -2.40 16.17 10.25
C ILE A 251 -3.38 15.21 9.56
N VAL A 252 -3.60 14.02 10.13
CA VAL A 252 -4.52 13.03 9.53
C VAL A 252 -5.97 13.48 9.65
N LEU A 253 -6.35 14.15 10.75
CA LEU A 253 -7.70 14.68 10.91
C LEU A 253 -7.99 15.76 9.86
N GLU A 254 -7.06 16.69 9.66
CA GLU A 254 -7.17 17.71 8.62
C GLU A 254 -7.26 17.08 7.22
N THR A 255 -6.39 16.11 6.94
CA THR A 255 -6.40 15.37 5.67
C THR A 255 -7.75 14.70 5.43
N ARG A 256 -8.29 14.03 6.44
CA ARG A 256 -9.60 13.35 6.36
C ARG A 256 -10.72 14.34 6.08
N GLN A 257 -10.71 15.50 6.72
CA GLN A 257 -11.72 16.53 6.51
C GLN A 257 -11.69 17.03 5.06
N ARG A 258 -10.51 17.37 4.54
CA ARG A 258 -10.35 17.80 3.14
C ARG A 258 -10.80 16.74 2.13
N LEU A 259 -10.57 15.45 2.42
CA LEU A 259 -11.05 14.37 1.56
C LEU A 259 -12.58 14.25 1.57
N LEU A 260 -13.21 14.45 2.72
CA LEU A 260 -14.69 14.44 2.82
C LEU A 260 -15.31 15.62 2.08
N ASP A 261 -14.70 16.80 2.16
CA ASP A 261 -15.18 18.00 1.48
C ASP A 261 -15.12 17.88 -0.06
N LEU A 262 -14.22 17.02 -0.59
CA LEU A 262 -14.11 16.74 -2.02
C LEU A 262 -15.14 15.70 -2.51
N GLU A 263 -15.60 14.82 -1.62
CA GLU A 263 -16.60 13.78 -1.92
C GLU A 263 -18.05 14.29 -1.76
N GLY A 264 -18.24 15.52 -1.24
CA GLY A 264 -19.52 16.18 -0.96
C GLY A 264 -20.15 16.92 -2.15
#